data_AF-A0A428YUE8-F1
#
_entry.id   AF-A0A428YUE8-F1
#
_cell.length_a   1.000
_cell.length_b   1.000
_cell.length_c   1.000
_cell.angle_alpha   90.00
_cell.angle_beta   90.00
_cell.angle_gamma   90.00
#
_symmetry.space_group_name_H-M   'P 1'
#
loop_
_entity.id
_entity.type
_entity.pdbx_description
1 polymer ?
#
loop_
_entity_poly.entity_id
_entity_poly.type
_entity_poly.pdbx_seq_one_letter_code
_entity_poly.pdbx_strand_id
1 'polypeptide(L)'
;MDLWDMTKLLFRRWYFSLPMLLVTLALVAVASVTVEPDYSAKGHIQLIPPAGTTASDGEKNPIKNPWFDLGYEALGNATMIDVNKKSVLEQMVADGLTDNITVTMEQVPLFEIEAVGTSSAQATASVQRVMDAIAAAVQERQQTLRVAKTETITTLKLDDGSEVEVKNSKTMRVMVVAAGLGLLLTAGFTIGLDALLRFRASRRRGDDDDGAGDGPAIGSVHPEKRDEAAPPKASFESTQVVTPHRPGGRGERANGAPEQPAARQGNGAPQRSRASDGTEYRSKQVPTIEPEQAPIDATIVLPITPTRWKRDEKADYH
;
A
#
# COMPACT_ATOMS: atom_id res chain seq x y z
N MET A 1 33.37 15.27 13.78
CA MET A 1 32.40 15.94 14.68
C MET A 1 31.49 14.85 15.18
N ASP A 2 31.58 14.50 16.47
CA ASP A 2 30.72 13.48 17.05
C ASP A 2 29.30 14.01 17.28
N LEU A 3 28.32 13.11 17.31
CA LEU A 3 26.91 13.43 17.59
C LEU A 3 26.76 14.14 18.96
N TRP A 4 27.66 13.82 19.88
CA TRP A 4 27.76 14.45 21.19
C TRP A 4 28.25 15.90 21.14
N ASP A 5 29.21 16.21 20.26
CA ASP A 5 29.70 17.58 20.06
C ASP A 5 28.62 18.47 19.44
N MET A 6 27.85 17.92 18.50
CA MET A 6 26.70 18.62 17.89
C MET A 6 25.63 18.93 18.94
N THR A 7 25.33 17.98 19.81
CA THR A 7 24.34 18.15 20.89
C THR A 7 24.80 19.21 21.91
N LYS A 8 26.08 19.20 22.33
CA LYS A 8 26.64 20.24 23.20
C LYS A 8 26.59 21.63 22.57
N LEU A 9 26.84 21.74 21.27
CA LEU A 9 26.73 23.00 20.54
C LEU A 9 25.30 23.56 20.58
N LEU A 10 24.31 22.70 20.37
CA LEU A 10 22.88 23.06 20.45
C LEU A 10 22.49 23.60 21.84
N PHE A 11 22.98 22.98 22.93
CA PHE A 11 22.72 23.46 24.29
C PHE A 11 23.47 24.76 24.63
N ARG A 12 24.70 24.94 24.13
CA ARG A 12 25.48 26.17 24.39
C ARG A 12 24.86 27.41 23.74
N ARG A 13 24.15 27.23 22.62
CA ARG A 13 23.50 28.31 21.85
C ARG A 13 21.97 28.16 21.83
N TRP A 14 21.40 27.75 22.97
CA TRP A 14 19.95 27.54 23.12
C TRP A 14 19.09 28.73 22.69
N TYR A 15 19.60 29.96 22.82
CA TYR A 15 18.93 31.19 22.38
C TYR A 15 18.64 31.26 20.87
N PHE A 16 19.29 30.48 20.02
CA PHE A 16 19.03 30.43 18.57
C PHE A 16 18.28 29.17 18.16
N SER A 17 18.65 28.02 18.74
CA SER A 17 18.01 26.75 18.43
C SER A 17 16.58 26.68 18.95
N LEU A 18 16.31 27.23 20.14
CA LEU A 18 14.99 27.19 20.75
C LEU A 18 13.96 28.03 19.97
N PRO A 19 14.22 29.30 19.57
CA PRO A 19 13.28 30.05 18.74
C PRO A 19 13.04 29.39 17.37
N MET A 20 14.08 28.84 16.74
CA MET A 20 13.93 28.19 15.44
C MET A 20 13.15 26.87 15.53
N LEU A 21 13.33 26.12 16.62
CA LEU A 21 12.52 24.96 16.94
C LEU A 21 11.05 25.36 17.18
N LEU A 22 10.80 26.46 17.89
CA LEU A 22 9.45 26.99 18.09
C LEU A 22 8.80 27.40 16.77
N VAL A 23 9.54 28.08 15.87
CA VAL A 23 9.05 28.40 14.52
C VAL A 23 8.72 27.12 13.74
N THR A 24 9.57 26.10 13.82
CA THR A 24 9.30 24.79 13.20
C THR A 24 8.02 24.17 13.74
N LEU A 25 7.85 24.18 15.06
CA LEU A 25 6.67 23.61 15.72
C LEU A 25 5.40 24.38 15.36
N ALA A 26 5.49 25.71 15.26
CA ALA A 26 4.41 26.57 14.76
C ALA A 26 4.06 26.27 13.30
N LEU A 27 5.05 26.07 12.42
CA LEU A 27 4.81 25.70 11.02
C LEU A 27 4.14 24.33 10.89
N VAL A 28 4.57 23.34 11.68
CA VAL A 28 3.92 22.01 11.73
C VAL A 28 2.49 22.13 12.24
N ALA A 29 2.23 22.96 13.26
CA ALA A 29 0.88 23.22 13.76
C ALA A 29 -0.01 23.88 12.68
N VAL A 30 0.50 24.88 11.96
CA VAL A 30 -0.23 25.50 10.83
C VAL A 30 -0.50 24.47 9.74
N ALA A 31 0.47 23.64 9.37
CA ALA A 31 0.28 22.57 8.39
C ALA A 31 -0.81 21.58 8.86
N SER A 32 -0.85 21.25 10.15
CA SER A 32 -1.82 20.30 10.70
C SER A 32 -3.28 20.76 10.58
N VAL A 33 -3.53 22.07 10.67
CA VAL A 33 -4.88 22.63 10.53
C VAL A 33 -5.23 23.02 9.09
N THR A 34 -4.24 23.12 8.21
CA THR A 34 -4.44 23.50 6.80
C THR A 34 -4.67 22.28 5.91
N VAL A 35 -4.11 21.13 6.26
CA VAL A 35 -4.29 19.89 5.49
C VAL A 35 -5.57 19.20 5.95
N GLU A 36 -6.61 19.32 5.15
CA GLU A 36 -7.87 18.61 5.38
C GLU A 36 -7.64 17.08 5.31
N PRO A 37 -8.27 16.31 6.23
CA PRO A 37 -8.20 14.86 6.18
C PRO A 37 -9.06 14.34 5.01
N ASP A 38 -8.68 13.19 4.48
CA ASP A 38 -9.50 12.49 3.50
C ASP A 38 -10.55 11.62 4.25
N TYR A 39 -11.69 11.37 3.62
CA TYR A 39 -12.78 10.57 4.18
C TYR A 39 -12.98 9.33 3.32
N SER A 40 -12.90 8.14 3.92
CA SER A 40 -13.15 6.87 3.26
C SER A 40 -14.54 6.37 3.63
N ALA A 41 -15.39 6.13 2.63
CA ALA A 41 -16.65 5.45 2.79
C ALA A 41 -16.54 4.05 2.20
N LYS A 42 -17.10 3.05 2.88
CA LYS A 42 -17.13 1.67 2.41
C LYS A 42 -18.54 1.20 2.23
N GLY A 43 -18.80 0.46 1.15
CA GLY A 43 -20.05 -0.26 1.06
C GLY A 43 -20.04 -1.54 0.25
N HIS A 44 -21.07 -2.34 0.47
CA HIS A 44 -21.11 -3.72 0.01
C HIS A 44 -22.35 -4.03 -0.84
N ILE A 45 -22.13 -4.71 -1.96
CA ILE A 45 -23.21 -5.17 -2.85
C ILE A 45 -22.98 -6.63 -3.24
N GLN A 46 -23.99 -7.47 -3.03
CA GLN A 46 -23.92 -8.91 -3.28
C GLN A 46 -24.65 -9.28 -4.58
N LEU A 47 -24.10 -10.21 -5.35
CA LEU A 47 -24.80 -10.86 -6.44
C LEU A 47 -25.69 -11.98 -5.90
N ILE A 48 -26.97 -11.93 -6.26
CA ILE A 48 -27.98 -12.89 -5.83
C ILE A 48 -28.35 -13.82 -6.99
N PRO A 49 -28.27 -15.16 -6.80
CA PRO A 49 -28.68 -16.13 -7.79
C PRO A 49 -30.12 -15.91 -8.26
N PRO A 50 -30.45 -16.28 -9.51
CA PRO A 50 -31.84 -16.38 -9.92
C PRO A 50 -32.55 -17.47 -9.10
N ALA A 51 -33.80 -17.21 -8.73
CA ALA A 51 -34.63 -18.19 -8.00
C ALA A 51 -34.94 -19.45 -8.83
N GLY A 52 -34.77 -19.38 -10.15
CA GLY A 52 -35.15 -20.41 -11.10
C GLY A 52 -36.67 -20.45 -11.33
N THR A 53 -37.12 -21.40 -12.14
CA THR A 53 -38.55 -21.71 -12.30
C THR A 53 -38.79 -23.16 -11.95
N THR A 54 -39.96 -23.47 -11.42
CA THR A 54 -40.37 -24.84 -11.11
C THR A 54 -41.29 -25.33 -12.22
N ALA A 55 -41.03 -26.53 -12.75
CA ALA A 55 -41.90 -27.21 -13.69
C ALA A 55 -43.20 -27.68 -13.01
N SER A 56 -44.21 -28.01 -13.82
CA SER A 56 -45.54 -28.42 -13.34
C SER A 56 -45.53 -29.71 -12.52
N ASP A 57 -44.48 -30.52 -12.62
CA ASP A 57 -44.22 -31.73 -11.85
C ASP A 57 -43.53 -31.46 -10.50
N GLY A 58 -43.15 -30.21 -10.22
CA GLY A 58 -42.45 -29.80 -9.00
C GLY A 58 -40.92 -29.81 -9.12
N GLU A 59 -40.33 -30.21 -10.25
CA GLU A 59 -38.88 -30.17 -10.45
C GLU A 59 -38.40 -28.75 -10.79
N LYS A 60 -37.20 -28.37 -10.34
CA LYS A 60 -36.61 -27.08 -10.72
C LYS A 60 -36.05 -27.16 -12.14
N ASN A 61 -36.53 -26.28 -13.01
CA ASN A 61 -35.97 -26.12 -14.34
C ASN A 61 -34.50 -25.66 -14.23
N PRO A 62 -33.62 -26.14 -15.14
CA PRO A 62 -32.25 -25.64 -15.20
C PRO A 62 -32.26 -24.14 -15.52
N ILE A 63 -31.42 -23.38 -14.83
CA ILE A 63 -31.25 -21.94 -15.04
C ILE A 63 -30.56 -21.75 -16.40
N LYS A 64 -31.18 -21.04 -17.34
CA LYS A 64 -30.58 -20.74 -18.66
C LYS A 64 -29.94 -19.36 -18.67
N ASN A 65 -28.82 -19.21 -17.94
CA ASN A 65 -28.06 -17.96 -17.91
C ASN A 65 -26.57 -18.24 -18.18
N PRO A 66 -26.02 -17.79 -19.33
CA PRO A 66 -24.60 -18.02 -19.64
C PRO A 66 -23.64 -17.45 -18.58
N TRP A 67 -24.00 -16.36 -17.90
CA TRP A 67 -23.18 -15.82 -16.81
C TRP A 67 -23.22 -16.68 -15.56
N PHE A 68 -24.33 -17.37 -15.32
CA PHE A 68 -24.44 -18.35 -14.23
C PHE A 68 -23.56 -19.58 -14.52
N ASP A 69 -23.56 -20.06 -15.78
CA ASP A 69 -22.74 -21.19 -16.22
C ASP A 69 -21.22 -20.89 -16.18
N LEU A 70 -20.83 -19.65 -16.50
CA LEU A 70 -19.45 -19.17 -16.39
C LEU A 70 -19.00 -18.91 -14.94
N GLY A 71 -19.96 -18.83 -14.01
CA GLY A 71 -19.73 -18.48 -12.61
C GLY A 71 -19.76 -16.97 -12.35
N TYR A 72 -20.10 -16.62 -11.10
CA TYR A 72 -20.25 -15.23 -10.67
C TYR A 72 -18.99 -14.38 -10.85
N GLU A 73 -17.81 -14.99 -10.77
CA GLU A 73 -16.54 -14.31 -10.96
C GLU A 73 -16.39 -13.74 -12.37
N ALA A 74 -16.89 -14.42 -13.40
CA ALA A 74 -16.85 -13.92 -14.77
C ALA A 74 -17.71 -12.66 -14.94
N LEU A 75 -18.93 -12.68 -14.41
CA LEU A 75 -19.82 -11.51 -14.41
C LEU A 75 -19.26 -10.39 -13.54
N GLY A 76 -18.70 -10.73 -12.39
CA GLY A 76 -18.11 -9.81 -11.44
C GLY A 76 -16.92 -9.07 -12.02
N ASN A 77 -15.97 -9.79 -12.61
CA ASN A 77 -14.81 -9.22 -13.29
C ASN A 77 -15.21 -8.34 -14.48
N ALA A 78 -16.18 -8.78 -15.29
CA ALA A 78 -16.70 -7.98 -16.40
C ALA A 78 -17.32 -6.66 -15.92
N THR A 79 -18.05 -6.71 -14.80
CA THR A 79 -18.67 -5.54 -14.16
C THR A 79 -17.61 -4.60 -13.57
N MET A 80 -16.59 -5.15 -12.90
CA MET A 80 -15.48 -4.39 -12.34
C MET A 80 -14.71 -3.62 -13.43
N ILE A 81 -14.52 -4.23 -14.60
CA ILE A 81 -13.92 -3.55 -15.76
C ILE A 81 -14.80 -2.39 -16.22
N ASP A 82 -16.13 -2.55 -16.26
CA ASP A 82 -17.05 -1.51 -16.71
C ASP A 82 -17.05 -0.29 -15.79
N VAL A 83 -17.09 -0.49 -14.47
CA VAL A 83 -17.15 0.61 -13.50
C VAL A 83 -15.82 1.34 -13.34
N ASN A 84 -14.69 0.69 -13.62
CA ASN A 84 -13.36 1.30 -13.62
C ASN A 84 -12.98 1.95 -14.96
N LYS A 85 -13.90 2.02 -15.94
CA LYS A 85 -13.65 2.73 -17.20
C LYS A 85 -13.38 4.21 -16.94
N LYS A 86 -12.39 4.76 -17.64
CA LYS A 86 -12.03 6.19 -17.55
C LYS A 86 -13.23 7.11 -17.76
N SER A 87 -14.12 6.79 -18.70
CA SER A 87 -15.31 7.59 -18.98
C SER A 87 -16.30 7.65 -17.80
N VAL A 88 -16.40 6.56 -17.01
CA VAL A 88 -17.25 6.51 -15.82
C VAL A 88 -16.64 7.38 -14.72
N LEU A 89 -15.32 7.26 -14.49
CA LEU A 89 -14.61 8.07 -13.50
C LEU A 89 -14.63 9.57 -13.86
N GLU A 90 -14.42 9.92 -15.13
CA GLU A 90 -14.52 11.30 -15.62
C GLU A 90 -15.93 11.87 -15.42
N GLN A 91 -16.96 11.07 -15.65
CA GLN A 91 -18.35 11.47 -15.38
C GLN A 91 -18.59 11.66 -13.87
N MET A 92 -18.06 10.79 -13.01
CA MET A 92 -18.16 10.95 -11.57
C MET A 92 -17.53 12.27 -11.10
N VAL A 93 -16.35 12.62 -11.61
CA VAL A 93 -15.72 13.91 -11.29
C VAL A 93 -16.56 15.08 -11.80
N ALA A 94 -17.16 14.97 -12.99
CA ALA A 94 -18.07 15.98 -13.52
C ALA A 94 -19.32 16.16 -12.65
N ASP A 95 -19.78 15.09 -12.00
CA ASP A 95 -20.90 15.09 -11.05
C ASP A 95 -20.49 15.56 -9.63
N GLY A 96 -19.22 15.94 -9.43
CA GLY A 96 -18.69 16.40 -8.13
C GLY A 96 -18.30 15.27 -7.16
N LEU A 97 -18.22 14.03 -7.66
CA LEU A 97 -17.84 12.84 -6.89
C LEU A 97 -16.32 12.62 -6.96
N THR A 98 -15.79 11.70 -6.15
CA THR A 98 -14.37 11.32 -6.20
C THR A 98 -14.10 10.30 -7.30
N ASP A 99 -12.92 10.35 -7.90
CA ASP A 99 -12.36 9.31 -8.78
C ASP A 99 -11.45 8.31 -8.04
N ASN A 100 -11.17 8.56 -6.76
CA ASN A 100 -10.37 7.68 -5.91
C ASN A 100 -11.25 6.57 -5.33
N ILE A 101 -11.49 5.57 -6.17
CA ILE A 101 -12.38 4.44 -5.88
C ILE A 101 -11.59 3.15 -6.00
N THR A 102 -11.80 2.25 -5.05
CA THR A 102 -11.34 0.88 -5.10
C THR A 102 -12.55 -0.03 -5.07
N VAL A 103 -12.67 -0.88 -6.09
CA VAL A 103 -13.69 -1.93 -6.14
C VAL A 103 -12.97 -3.26 -6.09
N THR A 104 -13.27 -4.06 -5.07
CA THR A 104 -12.75 -5.42 -4.90
C THR A 104 -13.91 -6.39 -4.87
N MET A 105 -13.68 -7.61 -5.33
CA MET A 105 -14.64 -8.71 -5.21
C MET A 105 -14.02 -9.80 -4.35
N GLU A 106 -14.72 -10.21 -3.30
CA GLU A 106 -14.29 -11.29 -2.43
C GLU A 106 -14.71 -12.68 -2.98
N GLN A 107 -14.37 -13.76 -2.27
CA GLN A 107 -14.68 -15.15 -2.67
C GLN A 107 -16.19 -15.46 -2.68
N VAL A 108 -16.95 -14.80 -1.83
CA VAL A 108 -18.41 -14.73 -1.94
C VAL A 108 -18.69 -13.64 -2.97
N PRO A 109 -19.64 -13.79 -3.93
CA PRO A 109 -19.84 -12.80 -5.00
C PRO A 109 -20.43 -11.50 -4.43
N LEU A 110 -19.54 -10.75 -3.80
CA LEU A 110 -19.74 -9.61 -2.93
C LEU A 110 -18.67 -8.61 -3.36
N PHE A 111 -19.13 -7.46 -3.79
CA PHE A 111 -18.25 -6.33 -4.05
C PHE A 111 -18.10 -5.53 -2.77
N GLU A 112 -16.86 -5.26 -2.38
CA GLU A 112 -16.52 -4.19 -1.46
C GLU A 112 -16.10 -2.97 -2.30
N ILE A 113 -16.69 -1.84 -1.97
CA ILE A 113 -16.48 -0.57 -2.67
C ILE A 113 -15.96 0.40 -1.62
N GLU A 114 -14.76 0.91 -1.84
CA GLU A 114 -14.18 1.99 -1.03
C GLU A 114 -14.05 3.23 -1.91
N ALA A 115 -14.57 4.36 -1.44
CA ALA A 115 -14.36 5.66 -2.08
C ALA A 115 -13.75 6.65 -1.10
N VAL A 116 -12.70 7.36 -1.53
CA VAL A 116 -11.99 8.35 -0.72
C VAL A 116 -12.27 9.75 -1.24
N GLY A 117 -13.04 10.53 -0.49
CA GLY A 117 -13.42 11.90 -0.84
C GLY A 117 -12.80 12.96 0.09
N THR A 118 -12.95 14.24 -0.27
CA THR A 118 -12.56 15.38 0.58
C THR A 118 -13.60 15.70 1.66
N SER A 119 -14.77 15.07 1.58
CA SER A 119 -15.82 15.15 2.60
C SER A 119 -16.53 13.81 2.76
N SER A 120 -17.10 13.58 3.94
CA SER A 120 -17.94 12.39 4.20
C SER A 120 -19.09 12.27 3.20
N ALA A 121 -19.78 13.37 2.88
CA ALA A 121 -20.88 13.37 1.92
C ALA A 121 -20.42 12.98 0.50
N GLN A 122 -19.27 13.49 0.05
CA GLN A 122 -18.72 13.12 -1.25
C GLN A 122 -18.32 11.65 -1.30
N ALA A 123 -17.68 11.13 -0.24
CA ALA A 123 -17.26 9.73 -0.17
C ALA A 123 -18.47 8.78 -0.25
N THR A 124 -19.49 9.00 0.60
CA THR A 124 -20.73 8.20 0.59
C THR A 124 -21.47 8.29 -0.75
N ALA A 125 -21.64 9.49 -1.31
CA ALA A 125 -22.29 9.66 -2.61
C ALA A 125 -21.54 8.94 -3.74
N SER A 126 -20.20 8.90 -3.66
CA SER A 126 -19.37 8.19 -4.63
C SER A 126 -19.55 6.67 -4.53
N VAL A 127 -19.57 6.10 -3.31
CA VAL A 127 -19.88 4.68 -3.10
C VAL A 127 -21.25 4.33 -3.67
N GLN A 128 -22.28 5.12 -3.35
CA GLN A 128 -23.65 4.90 -3.84
C GLN A 128 -23.73 4.94 -5.37
N ARG A 129 -23.05 5.91 -5.99
CA ARG A 129 -22.98 6.02 -7.45
C ARG A 129 -22.32 4.80 -8.10
N VAL A 130 -21.29 4.24 -7.46
CA VAL A 130 -20.60 3.03 -7.92
C VAL A 130 -21.48 1.80 -7.74
N MET A 131 -22.18 1.66 -6.61
CA MET A 131 -23.16 0.58 -6.41
C MET A 131 -24.23 0.58 -7.50
N ASP A 132 -24.74 1.76 -7.87
CA ASP A 132 -25.72 1.91 -8.95
C ASP A 132 -25.10 1.56 -10.31
N ALA A 133 -23.85 1.95 -10.55
CA ALA A 133 -23.12 1.57 -11.76
C ALA A 133 -22.90 0.06 -11.87
N ILE A 134 -22.57 -0.62 -10.75
CA ILE A 134 -22.44 -2.08 -10.67
C ILE A 134 -23.78 -2.74 -10.98
N ALA A 135 -24.88 -2.29 -10.36
CA ALA A 135 -26.20 -2.85 -10.62
C ALA A 135 -26.62 -2.69 -12.09
N ALA A 136 -26.38 -1.51 -12.67
CA ALA A 136 -26.66 -1.24 -14.09
C ALA A 136 -25.80 -2.10 -15.03
N ALA A 137 -24.49 -2.22 -14.78
CA ALA A 137 -23.59 -3.02 -15.58
C ALA A 137 -23.94 -4.53 -15.52
N VAL A 138 -24.24 -5.06 -14.32
CA VAL A 138 -24.73 -6.45 -14.15
C VAL A 138 -25.99 -6.69 -14.98
N GLN A 139 -26.91 -5.72 -15.01
CA GLN A 139 -28.14 -5.82 -15.79
C GLN A 139 -27.86 -5.76 -17.31
N GLU A 140 -27.05 -4.80 -17.76
CA GLU A 140 -26.69 -4.60 -19.17
C GLU A 140 -25.99 -5.83 -19.77
N ARG A 141 -25.05 -6.43 -19.01
CA ARG A 141 -24.32 -7.64 -19.43
C ARG A 141 -25.26 -8.83 -19.64
N GLN A 142 -26.27 -8.98 -18.80
CA GLN A 142 -27.26 -10.04 -18.93
C GLN A 142 -28.28 -9.76 -20.05
N GLN A 143 -28.66 -8.49 -20.25
CA GLN A 143 -29.51 -8.09 -21.37
C GLN A 143 -28.85 -8.30 -22.73
N THR A 144 -27.54 -8.07 -22.84
CA THR A 144 -26.76 -8.33 -24.06
C THR A 144 -26.88 -9.78 -24.51
N LEU A 145 -26.98 -10.72 -23.56
CA LEU A 145 -27.19 -12.15 -23.83
C LEU A 145 -28.66 -12.58 -23.81
N ARG A 146 -29.60 -11.62 -23.72
CA ARG A 146 -31.06 -11.85 -23.71
C ARG A 146 -31.51 -12.83 -22.62
N VAL A 147 -30.88 -12.79 -21.45
CA VAL A 147 -31.27 -13.60 -20.29
C VAL A 147 -32.70 -13.26 -19.86
N ALA A 148 -33.53 -14.28 -19.58
CA ALA A 148 -34.89 -14.06 -19.11
C ALA A 148 -34.90 -13.45 -17.69
N LYS A 149 -35.91 -12.63 -17.36
CA LYS A 149 -36.00 -11.96 -16.06
C LYS A 149 -35.98 -12.92 -14.86
N THR A 150 -36.57 -14.11 -15.02
CA THR A 150 -36.59 -15.17 -13.98
C THR A 150 -35.26 -15.89 -13.80
N GLU A 151 -34.33 -15.72 -14.74
CA GLU A 151 -33.01 -16.37 -14.80
C GLU A 151 -31.87 -15.36 -14.61
N THR A 152 -32.21 -14.09 -14.33
CA THR A 152 -31.24 -13.00 -14.16
C THR A 152 -30.64 -13.03 -12.75
N ILE A 153 -29.31 -12.92 -12.67
CA ILE A 153 -28.58 -12.64 -11.43
C ILE A 153 -28.89 -11.20 -11.02
N THR A 154 -29.37 -11.00 -9.80
CA THR A 154 -29.73 -9.67 -9.28
C THR A 154 -28.66 -9.15 -8.33
N THR A 155 -28.73 -7.87 -7.97
CA THR A 155 -27.84 -7.28 -6.98
C THR A 155 -28.62 -6.93 -5.72
N LEU A 156 -28.02 -7.15 -4.55
CA LEU A 156 -28.55 -6.76 -3.25
C LEU A 156 -27.53 -5.87 -2.55
N LYS A 157 -27.92 -4.62 -2.26
CA LYS A 157 -27.12 -3.72 -1.43
C LYS A 157 -27.22 -4.20 0.02
N LEU A 158 -26.07 -4.51 0.63
CA LEU A 158 -26.02 -4.92 2.04
C LEU A 158 -25.92 -3.70 2.97
N ASP A 159 -25.27 -2.64 2.48
CA ASP A 159 -25.25 -1.30 3.08
C ASP A 159 -25.25 -0.24 1.97
N ASP A 160 -25.27 1.04 2.35
CA ASP A 160 -25.36 2.19 1.46
C ASP A 160 -24.12 3.11 1.52
N GLY A 161 -23.01 2.66 2.10
CA GLY A 161 -21.84 3.52 2.28
C GLY A 161 -21.95 4.57 3.39
N SER A 162 -22.89 4.42 4.33
CA SER A 162 -23.04 5.35 5.47
C SER A 162 -21.89 5.30 6.48
N GLU A 163 -21.14 4.19 6.52
CA GLU A 163 -19.99 4.05 7.40
C GLU A 163 -18.78 4.79 6.80
N VAL A 164 -18.39 5.89 7.44
CA VAL A 164 -17.32 6.77 6.98
C VAL A 164 -16.20 6.83 8.01
N GLU A 165 -14.98 6.52 7.57
CA GLU A 165 -13.76 6.56 8.35
C GLU A 165 -12.90 7.77 7.93
N VAL A 166 -12.35 8.49 8.92
CA VAL A 166 -11.42 9.60 8.64
C VAL A 166 -10.01 9.05 8.40
N LYS A 167 -9.47 9.26 7.19
CA LYS A 167 -8.12 8.82 6.80
C LYS A 167 -7.09 9.93 7.03
N ASN A 168 -6.42 9.85 8.17
CA ASN A 168 -5.36 10.80 8.54
C ASN A 168 -3.97 10.48 7.95
N SER A 169 -3.85 9.42 7.13
CA SER A 169 -2.55 8.96 6.59
C SER A 169 -1.82 10.04 5.80
N LYS A 170 -2.52 10.82 4.99
CA LYS A 170 -1.96 11.94 4.22
C LYS A 170 -1.46 13.05 5.13
N THR A 171 -2.30 13.48 6.09
CA THR A 171 -1.96 14.50 7.08
C THR A 171 -0.74 14.09 7.90
N MET A 172 -0.67 12.83 8.36
CA MET A 172 0.46 12.30 9.11
C MET A 172 1.76 12.31 8.29
N ARG A 173 1.73 11.91 7.02
CA ARG A 173 2.91 11.97 6.13
C ARG A 173 3.39 13.41 5.96
N VAL A 174 2.47 14.35 5.73
CA VAL A 174 2.83 15.78 5.60
C VAL A 174 3.44 16.31 6.90
N MET A 175 2.87 15.99 8.06
CA MET A 175 3.43 16.39 9.35
C MET A 175 4.85 15.84 9.57
N VAL A 176 5.08 14.56 9.25
CA VAL A 176 6.40 13.93 9.39
C VAL A 176 7.43 14.59 8.49
N VAL A 177 7.09 14.86 7.22
CA VAL A 177 7.98 15.54 6.27
C VAL A 177 8.26 16.97 6.72
N ALA A 178 7.23 17.71 7.12
CA ALA A 178 7.36 19.09 7.60
C ALA A 178 8.24 19.17 8.86
N ALA A 179 8.02 18.28 9.83
CA ALA A 179 8.84 18.19 11.03
C ALA A 179 10.30 17.84 10.70
N GLY A 180 10.52 16.84 9.84
CA GLY A 180 11.86 16.44 9.40
C GLY A 180 12.62 17.58 8.71
N LEU A 181 11.98 18.27 7.76
CA LEU A 181 12.57 19.43 7.07
C LEU A 181 12.84 20.59 8.03
N GLY A 182 11.92 20.90 8.94
CA GLY A 182 12.10 21.96 9.92
C GLY A 182 13.26 21.68 10.88
N LEU A 183 13.44 20.44 11.31
CA LEU A 183 14.60 20.03 12.12
C LEU A 183 15.91 20.15 11.34
N LEU A 184 15.94 19.72 10.07
CA LEU A 184 17.12 19.87 9.21
C LEU A 184 17.49 21.34 8.98
N LEU A 185 16.50 22.19 8.71
CA LEU A 185 16.70 23.64 8.57
C LEU A 185 17.19 24.27 9.87
N THR A 186 16.63 23.87 11.01
CA THR A 186 17.07 24.35 12.32
C THR A 186 18.53 23.99 12.61
N ALA A 187 18.93 22.75 12.33
CA ALA A 187 20.31 22.30 12.51
C ALA A 187 21.28 23.02 11.55
N GLY A 188 20.93 23.06 10.26
CA GLY A 188 21.74 23.73 9.22
C GLY A 188 21.91 25.22 9.49
N PHE A 189 20.84 25.91 9.89
CA PHE A 189 20.89 27.32 10.26
C PHE A 189 21.78 27.56 11.48
N THR A 190 21.66 26.72 12.52
CA THR A 190 22.49 26.83 13.72
C THR A 190 23.99 26.68 13.41
N ILE A 191 24.35 25.69 12.59
CA ILE A 191 25.75 25.45 12.16
C ILE A 191 26.25 26.59 11.26
N GLY A 192 25.44 27.02 10.28
CA GLY A 192 25.79 28.10 9.37
C GLY A 192 26.03 29.44 10.10
N LEU A 193 25.20 29.76 11.09
CA LEU A 193 25.37 30.96 11.90
C LEU A 193 26.65 30.91 12.75
N ASP A 194 26.98 29.75 13.32
CA ASP A 194 28.22 29.56 14.09
C ASP A 194 29.46 29.74 13.20
N ALA A 195 29.46 29.14 12.02
CA ALA A 195 30.53 29.29 11.04
C ALA A 195 30.72 30.75 10.62
N LEU A 196 29.62 31.47 10.35
CA LEU A 196 29.65 32.88 9.96
C LEU A 196 30.18 33.78 11.07
N LEU A 197 29.75 33.54 12.33
CA LEU A 197 30.21 34.30 13.49
C LEU A 197 31.70 34.03 13.78
N ARG A 198 32.16 32.78 13.63
CA ARG A 198 33.57 32.41 13.82
C ARG A 198 34.47 33.05 12.77
N PHE A 199 34.02 33.10 11.51
CA PHE A 199 34.74 33.74 10.42
C PHE A 199 34.86 35.27 10.60
N ARG A 200 33.84 35.93 11.17
CA ARG A 200 33.92 37.37 11.51
C ARG A 200 34.87 37.63 12.68
N ALA A 201 34.91 36.75 13.67
CA ALA A 201 35.80 36.89 14.82
C ALA A 201 37.28 36.69 14.46
N SER A 202 37.61 35.79 13.53
CA SER A 202 38.99 35.58 13.10
C SER A 202 39.57 36.76 12.32
N ARG A 203 38.77 37.48 11.53
CA ARG A 203 39.22 38.70 10.83
C ARG A 203 39.60 39.85 11.76
N ARG A 204 39.00 39.95 12.95
CA ARG A 204 39.32 41.03 13.90
C ARG A 204 40.59 40.78 14.71
N ARG A 205 41.10 39.54 14.75
CA ARG A 205 42.33 39.22 15.47
C ARG A 205 43.58 39.27 14.60
N GLY A 206 43.42 39.35 13.28
CA GLY A 206 44.54 39.45 12.34
C GLY A 206 45.10 40.86 12.17
N ASP A 207 44.50 41.88 12.78
CA ASP A 207 44.90 43.29 12.63
C ASP A 207 45.68 43.83 13.86
N ASP A 208 45.76 43.05 14.95
CA ASP A 208 46.43 43.44 16.21
C ASP A 208 47.81 42.77 16.40
N ASP A 209 48.28 41.93 15.45
CA ASP A 209 49.55 41.17 15.57
C ASP A 209 50.65 41.63 14.60
N ASP A 210 50.42 42.68 13.79
CA ASP A 210 51.45 43.30 12.92
C ASP A 210 52.24 44.42 13.63
N GLY A 211 52.18 44.47 14.97
CA GLY A 211 52.59 45.63 15.75
C GLY A 211 53.62 45.41 16.87
N ALA A 212 54.40 44.33 16.92
CA ALA A 212 55.59 44.27 17.78
C ALA A 212 56.48 43.03 17.53
N GLY A 213 57.65 43.20 16.90
CA GLY A 213 58.70 42.18 16.97
C GLY A 213 59.77 42.21 15.89
N ASP A 214 60.42 43.35 15.72
CA ASP A 214 61.67 43.46 14.96
C ASP A 214 62.77 42.63 15.65
N GLY A 215 63.40 41.73 14.89
CA GLY A 215 64.48 40.85 15.37
C GLY A 215 65.10 40.06 14.21
N PRO A 216 66.30 40.46 13.70
CA PRO A 216 66.89 39.86 12.51
C PRO A 216 67.78 38.66 12.88
N ALA A 217 67.56 37.51 12.24
CA ALA A 217 68.53 36.41 12.23
C ALA A 217 68.53 35.69 10.87
N ILE A 218 69.41 36.22 10.02
CA ILE A 218 70.18 35.61 8.94
C ILE A 218 70.15 34.07 8.90
N GLY A 219 69.76 33.51 7.76
CA GLY A 219 69.82 32.08 7.46
C GLY A 219 69.54 31.76 5.99
N SER A 220 70.42 32.23 5.11
CA SER A 220 70.43 31.97 3.67
C SER A 220 70.76 30.52 3.33
N VAL A 221 69.87 29.79 2.66
CA VAL A 221 70.18 28.62 1.80
C VAL A 221 69.15 28.60 0.65
N HIS A 222 69.47 29.23 -0.47
CA HIS A 222 69.88 28.64 -1.76
C HIS A 222 68.76 27.96 -2.58
N PRO A 223 68.39 28.50 -3.75
CA PRO A 223 67.43 27.88 -4.66
C PRO A 223 68.18 26.96 -5.65
N GLU A 224 68.00 25.65 -5.53
CA GLU A 224 68.45 24.70 -6.54
C GLU A 224 67.34 24.48 -7.58
N LYS A 225 67.58 25.00 -8.79
CA LYS A 225 66.92 24.59 -10.03
C LYS A 225 67.21 23.11 -10.29
N ARG A 226 66.17 22.29 -10.51
CA ARG A 226 66.32 21.07 -11.33
C ARG A 226 65.01 20.64 -11.99
N ASP A 227 64.97 20.87 -13.30
CA ASP A 227 64.51 19.99 -14.38
C ASP A 227 63.13 19.30 -14.28
N GLU A 228 62.20 19.87 -15.04
CA GLU A 228 61.61 19.26 -16.24
C GLU A 228 61.38 17.74 -16.21
N ALA A 229 60.14 17.33 -15.90
CA ALA A 229 59.59 16.05 -16.32
C ALA A 229 58.10 16.20 -16.72
N ALA A 230 57.80 15.61 -17.86
CA ALA A 230 56.60 15.70 -18.69
C ALA A 230 55.24 15.42 -17.99
N PRO A 231 54.12 15.88 -18.57
CA PRO A 231 52.78 15.61 -18.05
C PRO A 231 52.28 14.20 -18.44
N PRO A 232 51.65 13.44 -17.52
CA PRO A 232 50.81 12.33 -17.93
C PRO A 232 49.46 12.85 -18.42
N LYS A 233 49.11 12.48 -19.65
CA LYS A 233 47.77 12.61 -20.23
C LYS A 233 46.78 11.78 -19.42
N ALA A 234 45.80 12.42 -18.78
CA ALA A 234 44.64 11.73 -18.23
C ALA A 234 43.63 11.48 -19.36
N SER A 235 43.61 10.25 -19.84
CA SER A 235 42.59 9.70 -20.74
C SER A 235 41.24 9.64 -20.03
N PHE A 236 40.29 10.43 -20.52
CA PHE A 236 38.87 10.18 -20.31
C PHE A 236 38.45 9.09 -21.29
N GLU A 237 38.17 7.88 -20.82
CA GLU A 237 37.23 6.93 -21.43
C GLU A 237 37.18 5.63 -20.62
N SER A 238 36.08 5.41 -19.90
CA SER A 238 35.57 4.06 -19.66
C SER A 238 34.13 4.15 -19.17
N THR A 239 33.22 4.20 -20.13
CA THR A 239 31.84 3.74 -19.98
C THR A 239 31.90 2.25 -19.64
N GLN A 240 31.66 1.92 -18.37
CA GLN A 240 31.56 0.53 -17.94
C GLN A 240 30.17 0.00 -18.28
N VAL A 241 30.07 -0.67 -19.43
CA VAL A 241 28.90 -1.47 -19.81
C VAL A 241 28.93 -2.76 -18.98
N VAL A 242 27.91 -2.94 -18.15
CA VAL A 242 27.67 -4.19 -17.40
C VAL A 242 27.06 -5.20 -18.36
N THR A 243 27.88 -6.15 -18.83
CA THR A 243 27.42 -7.31 -19.59
C THR A 243 27.09 -8.46 -18.64
N PRO A 244 25.92 -9.11 -18.74
CA PRO A 244 25.55 -10.21 -17.86
C PRO A 244 26.34 -11.48 -18.18
N HIS A 245 26.90 -12.11 -17.14
CA HIS A 245 27.63 -13.37 -17.20
C HIS A 245 26.67 -14.56 -16.99
N ARG A 246 26.53 -15.42 -18.01
CA ARG A 246 26.07 -16.82 -17.95
C ARG A 246 26.57 -17.46 -19.27
N PRO A 247 26.95 -18.76 -19.40
CA PRO A 247 26.68 -19.91 -18.53
C PRO A 247 27.85 -20.91 -18.33
N GLY A 248 27.72 -21.74 -17.29
CA GLY A 248 28.39 -23.04 -17.14
C GLY A 248 27.84 -23.68 -15.86
N GLY A 249 27.24 -24.86 -15.81
CA GLY A 249 27.41 -26.02 -16.69
C GLY A 249 28.21 -27.10 -15.96
N ARG A 250 27.70 -27.65 -14.85
CA ARG A 250 28.13 -28.98 -14.36
C ARG A 250 27.08 -29.55 -13.40
N GLY A 251 26.64 -30.76 -13.71
CA GLY A 251 25.52 -31.42 -13.05
C GLY A 251 25.90 -32.15 -11.78
N GLU A 252 24.86 -32.57 -11.06
CA GLU A 252 24.96 -33.71 -10.16
C GLU A 252 23.63 -34.45 -10.11
N ARG A 253 23.75 -35.78 -10.18
CA ARG A 253 22.68 -36.78 -10.20
C ARG A 253 22.22 -37.05 -8.77
N ALA A 254 20.91 -37.14 -8.56
CA ALA A 254 20.28 -37.98 -7.52
C ALA A 254 18.78 -38.10 -7.86
N ASN A 255 18.31 -39.23 -8.42
CA ASN A 255 17.73 -40.37 -7.69
C ASN A 255 16.67 -39.97 -6.66
N GLY A 256 15.40 -40.27 -6.97
CA GLY A 256 14.30 -40.21 -6.00
C GLY A 256 12.91 -40.19 -6.64
N ALA A 257 12.41 -41.35 -7.06
CA ALA A 257 10.99 -41.59 -7.27
C ALA A 257 10.29 -41.73 -5.91
N PRO A 258 9.01 -41.32 -5.81
CA PRO A 258 7.98 -42.27 -5.37
C PRO A 258 6.73 -42.18 -6.26
N GLU A 259 6.34 -43.28 -6.89
CA GLU A 259 5.26 -44.18 -6.42
C GLU A 259 3.87 -43.51 -6.34
N GLN A 260 3.09 -43.76 -7.39
CA GLN A 260 1.63 -43.72 -7.37
C GLN A 260 1.08 -44.88 -6.52
N PRO A 261 0.07 -44.64 -5.67
CA PRO A 261 -0.86 -45.70 -5.29
C PRO A 261 -2.10 -45.65 -6.18
N ALA A 262 -2.31 -46.75 -6.88
CA ALA A 262 -3.55 -47.09 -7.55
C ALA A 262 -4.67 -47.41 -6.56
N ALA A 263 -5.90 -47.14 -7.02
CA ALA A 263 -7.12 -47.92 -6.84
C ALA A 263 -7.43 -48.55 -5.47
N ARG A 264 -8.53 -48.10 -4.86
CA ARG A 264 -9.37 -48.99 -4.03
C ARG A 264 -10.85 -48.84 -4.42
N GLN A 265 -11.30 -49.82 -5.20
CA GLN A 265 -12.70 -50.20 -5.36
C GLN A 265 -13.30 -50.56 -3.99
N GLY A 266 -14.52 -50.11 -3.74
CA GLY A 266 -15.31 -50.48 -2.58
C GLY A 266 -16.80 -50.40 -2.92
N ASN A 267 -17.33 -51.51 -3.44
CA ASN A 267 -18.76 -51.79 -3.55
C ASN A 267 -19.38 -51.88 -2.14
N GLY A 268 -20.52 -51.20 -1.93
CA GLY A 268 -21.33 -51.35 -0.72
C GLY A 268 -22.73 -50.78 -0.94
N ALA A 269 -23.68 -51.68 -1.24
CA ALA A 269 -25.10 -51.42 -1.45
C ALA A 269 -25.85 -51.18 -0.11
N PRO A 270 -27.15 -50.83 -0.13
CA PRO A 270 -27.79 -49.96 0.87
C PRO A 270 -28.43 -50.69 2.04
N GLN A 271 -28.47 -50.03 3.21
CA GLN A 271 -29.31 -50.44 4.34
C GLN A 271 -30.45 -49.44 4.55
N ARG A 272 -31.67 -49.94 4.32
CA ARG A 272 -32.95 -49.37 4.77
C ARG A 272 -33.12 -49.51 6.28
N SER A 273 -34.07 -48.73 6.80
CA SER A 273 -34.75 -48.80 8.12
C SER A 273 -34.04 -47.92 9.17
N ARG A 274 -34.69 -47.02 9.92
CA ARG A 274 -35.95 -47.22 10.64
C ARG A 274 -36.45 -45.87 11.17
N ALA A 275 -37.77 -45.73 11.27
CA ALA A 275 -38.44 -44.70 12.05
C ALA A 275 -38.20 -44.90 13.56
N SER A 276 -37.96 -43.81 14.28
CA SER A 276 -38.17 -43.63 15.72
C SER A 276 -38.23 -42.12 15.95
N ASP A 277 -39.43 -41.54 16.05
CA ASP A 277 -40.24 -41.43 17.27
C ASP A 277 -39.62 -40.48 18.31
N GLY A 278 -40.47 -39.57 18.78
CA GLY A 278 -40.10 -38.32 19.42
C GLY A 278 -39.34 -38.51 20.72
N THR A 279 -38.36 -37.63 20.94
CA THR A 279 -37.85 -37.37 22.29
C THR A 279 -37.72 -35.87 22.52
N GLU A 280 -38.29 -35.51 23.67
CA GLU A 280 -38.34 -34.23 24.34
C GLU A 280 -37.09 -33.36 24.17
N TYR A 281 -37.32 -32.08 23.86
CA TYR A 281 -36.34 -31.02 24.01
C TYR A 281 -36.03 -30.81 25.50
N ARG A 282 -35.10 -31.62 26.02
CA ARG A 282 -34.41 -31.36 27.28
C ARG A 282 -33.42 -30.23 27.06
N SER A 283 -33.82 -29.01 27.41
CA SER A 283 -32.97 -27.82 27.47
C SER A 283 -31.76 -28.08 28.37
N LYS A 284 -30.62 -28.43 27.76
CA LYS A 284 -29.33 -28.40 28.42
C LYS A 284 -28.91 -26.94 28.56
N GLN A 285 -28.74 -26.52 29.81
CA GLN A 285 -28.09 -25.27 30.18
C GLN A 285 -26.74 -25.19 29.47
N VAL A 286 -26.57 -24.14 28.66
CA VAL A 286 -25.28 -23.72 28.15
C VAL A 286 -24.49 -23.18 29.34
N PRO A 287 -23.32 -23.74 29.69
CA PRO A 287 -22.48 -23.14 30.71
C PRO A 287 -22.00 -21.78 30.21
N THR A 288 -22.22 -20.75 31.03
CA THR A 288 -21.63 -19.41 30.86
C THR A 288 -20.12 -19.58 30.82
N ILE A 289 -19.52 -19.40 29.64
CA ILE A 289 -18.06 -19.32 29.49
C ILE A 289 -17.67 -17.91 29.91
N GLU A 290 -17.07 -17.81 31.10
CA GLU A 290 -16.38 -16.62 31.56
C GLU A 290 -15.17 -16.39 30.65
N PRO A 291 -14.98 -15.19 30.05
CA PRO A 291 -13.89 -14.96 29.13
C PRO A 291 -12.56 -14.98 29.89
N GLU A 292 -11.80 -16.07 29.72
CA GLU A 292 -10.42 -16.19 30.16
C GLU A 292 -9.58 -15.10 29.46
N GLN A 293 -9.13 -14.13 30.26
CA GLN A 293 -8.30 -13.03 29.78
C GLN A 293 -6.98 -13.59 29.25
N ALA A 294 -6.76 -13.44 27.94
CA ALA A 294 -5.50 -13.82 27.32
C ALA A 294 -4.34 -13.00 27.93
N PRO A 295 -3.20 -13.63 28.25
CA PRO A 295 -2.01 -12.92 28.72
C PRO A 295 -1.47 -11.98 27.63
N ILE A 296 -1.10 -10.78 28.05
CA ILE A 296 -0.82 -9.59 27.22
C ILE A 296 0.54 -9.70 26.48
N ASP A 297 1.15 -10.88 26.38
CA ASP A 297 2.54 -11.06 25.91
C ASP A 297 2.74 -12.20 24.89
N ALA A 298 1.68 -12.64 24.20
CA ALA A 298 1.81 -13.61 23.11
C ALA A 298 2.29 -12.92 21.81
N THR A 299 3.61 -12.86 21.62
CA THR A 299 4.21 -12.50 20.32
C THR A 299 3.92 -13.61 19.31
N ILE A 300 2.98 -13.36 18.40
CA ILE A 300 2.65 -14.26 17.28
C ILE A 300 3.73 -14.12 16.21
N VAL A 301 4.60 -15.13 16.08
CA VAL A 301 5.58 -15.23 14.99
C VAL A 301 4.93 -15.96 13.82
N LEU A 302 4.60 -15.22 12.75
CA LEU A 302 4.08 -15.78 11.51
C LEU A 302 5.23 -16.38 10.67
N PRO A 303 5.12 -17.63 10.18
CA PRO A 303 6.11 -18.21 9.29
C PRO A 303 6.02 -17.57 7.90
N ILE A 304 7.04 -16.78 7.53
CA ILE A 304 7.16 -16.19 6.20
C ILE A 304 7.68 -17.27 5.24
N THR A 305 6.81 -17.81 4.40
CA THR A 305 7.21 -18.68 3.29
C THR A 305 7.60 -17.81 2.08
N PRO A 306 8.80 -17.99 1.49
CA PRO A 306 9.22 -17.22 0.33
C PRO A 306 8.48 -17.70 -0.92
N THR A 307 7.52 -16.91 -1.39
CA THR A 307 6.79 -17.14 -2.65
C THR A 307 7.73 -16.92 -3.83
N ARG A 308 8.14 -18.01 -4.46
CA ARG A 308 9.01 -18.00 -5.65
C ARG A 308 8.17 -17.67 -6.88
N TRP A 309 8.17 -16.40 -7.29
CA TRP A 309 7.52 -15.94 -8.53
C TRP A 309 8.22 -16.58 -9.74
N LYS A 310 7.50 -17.48 -10.43
CA LYS A 310 7.88 -17.94 -11.77
C LYS A 310 7.58 -16.81 -12.75
N ARG A 311 8.62 -16.33 -13.43
CA ARG A 311 8.55 -15.39 -14.53
C ARG A 311 8.30 -16.22 -15.79
N ASP A 312 7.09 -16.16 -16.32
CA ASP A 312 6.74 -16.84 -17.56
C ASP A 312 7.41 -16.17 -18.77
N GLU A 313 7.81 -17.06 -19.67
CA GLU A 313 8.54 -16.86 -20.91
C GLU A 313 7.76 -15.97 -21.90
N LYS A 314 8.50 -15.10 -22.58
CA LYS A 314 8.02 -14.38 -23.76
C LYS A 314 7.83 -15.38 -24.90
N ALA A 315 6.62 -15.45 -25.45
CA ALA A 315 6.38 -16.00 -26.77
C ALA A 315 6.63 -14.91 -27.82
N ASP A 316 7.66 -15.12 -28.63
CA ASP A 316 7.86 -14.42 -29.90
C ASP A 316 6.74 -14.84 -30.88
N TYR A 317 6.11 -13.86 -31.53
CA TYR A 317 5.33 -14.07 -32.75
C TYR A 317 5.89 -13.20 -33.87
N HIS A 318 6.25 -13.90 -34.94
CA HIS A 318 6.60 -13.38 -36.27
C HIS A 318 5.41 -12.70 -36.95
#